data_AF-K2FB75-F1
#
_entry.id   AF-K2FB75-F1
#
_cell.length_a   1.000
_cell.length_b   1.000
_cell.length_c   1.000
_cell.angle_alpha   90.00
_cell.angle_beta   90.00
_cell.angle_gamma   90.00
#
_symmetry.space_group_name_H-M   'P 1'
#
loop_
_entity.id
_entity.type
_entity.pdbx_description
1 polymer ?
#
loop_
_entity_poly.entity_id
_entity_poly.type
_entity_poly.pdbx_seq_one_letter_code
_entity_poly.pdbx_strand_id
1 'polypeptide(L)'
;MTDTILEIPHFSQIQNTDSSIAEWEKKICWLACIKMCIEFFCGQSPSLEELLEFKDVVLKWLSLRDWKEKEYTYYLPWIWWFHYGLLQIAASKGLYWRPLMTGKINTEAKFSKLIEAWCAIITSVSLWFVAKEKNWWHLVVVKWIKNWNFIINDPMNLDSVELSIEDFEKSFSWAIIVISDKDSEEFASNRAIFMDKISFWASKNTYVHLHGNEHLAESETLSFIRENAWTLLSFKQNKERFIRFEIEDAHKNKVFLRIDPNRIFDDANLEKTIKERNSHLEESLIILSMEKWLHIRNHILLKIEETNPDIIIWVHTNKLLDINDFTKKTEFVQINENLPYNAFIQTVNKNDFDDLSSMGINCVYYKDWENDWSLSDYMQAKWRRFFTVESWYHDKEVFSLLLECIKKII
;
A
#
# COMPACT_ATOMS: atom_id res chain seq x y z
N MET A 1 7.23 -5.80 32.48
CA MET A 1 5.97 -5.15 32.04
C MET A 1 5.80 -3.90 32.87
N THR A 2 5.84 -2.74 32.23
CA THR A 2 5.47 -1.48 32.88
C THR A 2 3.96 -1.47 33.09
N ASP A 3 3.50 -1.16 34.30
CA ASP A 3 2.08 -1.05 34.67
C ASP A 3 1.36 0.16 34.02
N THR A 4 1.95 0.76 32.99
CA THR A 4 1.42 1.98 32.40
C THR A 4 0.24 1.66 31.49
N ILE A 5 -0.95 2.08 31.91
CA ILE A 5 -2.19 1.97 31.16
C ILE A 5 -2.18 3.08 30.09
N LEU A 6 -2.37 2.73 28.82
CA LEU A 6 -2.65 3.73 27.80
C LEU A 6 -4.03 4.32 28.09
N GLU A 7 -4.12 5.62 28.36
CA GLU A 7 -5.40 6.30 28.60
C GLU A 7 -6.13 6.62 27.29
N ILE A 8 -6.33 5.61 26.44
CA ILE A 8 -7.09 5.75 25.18
C ILE A 8 -8.54 6.12 25.54
N PRO A 9 -9.07 7.24 25.02
CA PRO A 9 -10.43 7.66 25.29
C PRO A 9 -11.41 6.61 24.77
N HIS A 10 -12.54 6.46 25.47
CA HIS A 10 -13.60 5.55 25.05
C HIS A 10 -14.63 6.31 24.22
N PHE A 11 -14.99 5.78 23.06
CA PHE A 11 -16.05 6.33 22.22
C PHE A 11 -17.07 5.23 21.87
N SER A 12 -18.29 5.41 22.38
CA SER A 12 -19.40 4.51 22.11
C SER A 12 -20.16 4.92 20.84
N GLN A 13 -20.35 3.98 19.92
CA GLN A 13 -21.18 4.19 18.73
C GLN A 13 -22.68 4.27 19.06
N ILE A 14 -23.10 3.75 20.22
CA ILE A 14 -24.52 3.69 20.61
C ILE A 14 -24.96 4.98 21.31
N GLN A 15 -24.06 5.61 22.06
CA GLN A 15 -24.40 6.63 23.04
C GLN A 15 -24.48 8.07 22.49
N ASN A 16 -24.17 8.27 21.20
CA ASN A 16 -24.31 9.59 20.61
C ASN A 16 -25.80 9.91 20.39
N THR A 17 -26.36 10.59 21.39
CA THR A 17 -27.74 11.10 21.47
C THR A 17 -27.90 12.41 20.71
N ASP A 18 -26.83 12.97 20.17
CA ASP A 18 -26.89 14.13 19.30
C ASP A 18 -27.67 13.77 18.03
N SER A 19 -28.87 14.33 17.89
CA SER A 19 -29.76 14.11 16.75
C SER A 19 -29.18 14.58 15.42
N SER A 20 -28.07 15.36 15.46
CA SER A 20 -27.32 15.78 14.27
C SER A 20 -26.40 14.69 13.71
N ILE A 21 -26.08 13.67 14.52
CA ILE A 21 -25.25 12.56 14.11
C ILE A 21 -26.10 11.53 13.38
N ALA A 22 -25.81 11.37 12.10
CA ALA A 22 -26.62 10.56 11.21
C ALA A 22 -26.59 9.08 11.61
N GLU A 23 -27.74 8.41 11.44
CA GLU A 23 -28.01 7.01 11.87
C GLU A 23 -26.95 5.99 11.41
N TRP A 24 -26.16 6.32 10.40
CA TRP A 24 -25.07 5.50 9.91
C TRP A 24 -23.91 5.40 10.91
N GLU A 25 -23.59 6.44 11.69
CA GLU A 25 -22.48 6.39 12.67
C GLU A 25 -22.74 5.35 13.77
N LYS A 26 -24.01 5.13 14.13
CA LYS A 26 -24.42 4.14 15.12
C LYS A 26 -24.18 2.70 14.70
N LYS A 27 -23.84 2.47 13.42
CA LYS A 27 -23.67 1.15 12.80
C LYS A 27 -22.22 0.87 12.43
N ILE A 28 -21.26 1.76 12.73
CA ILE A 28 -19.89 1.68 12.21
C ILE A 28 -18.86 1.65 13.33
N CYS A 29 -18.51 0.44 13.78
CA CYS A 29 -17.52 0.23 14.83
C CYS A 29 -16.09 0.65 14.43
N TRP A 30 -15.73 0.52 13.15
CA TRP A 30 -14.39 0.90 12.68
C TRP A 30 -14.11 2.40 12.84
N LEU A 31 -15.13 3.24 12.64
CA LEU A 31 -15.01 4.69 12.72
C LEU A 31 -14.81 5.13 14.18
N ALA A 32 -15.55 4.51 15.10
CA ALA A 32 -15.34 4.68 16.53
C ALA A 32 -13.93 4.28 16.96
N CYS A 33 -13.42 3.13 16.49
CA CYS A 33 -12.07 2.67 16.80
C CYS A 33 -10.97 3.64 16.33
N ILE A 34 -11.04 4.10 15.08
CA ILE A 34 -10.03 5.02 14.56
C ILE A 34 -10.11 6.40 15.22
N LYS A 35 -11.33 6.86 15.55
CA LYS A 35 -11.55 8.08 16.32
C LYS A 35 -10.84 8.01 17.67
N MET A 36 -11.00 6.93 18.42
CA MET A 36 -10.33 6.73 19.72
C MET A 36 -8.80 6.81 19.58
N CYS A 37 -8.23 6.19 18.54
CA CYS A 37 -6.80 6.23 18.29
C CYS A 37 -6.30 7.63 17.89
N ILE A 38 -7.03 8.34 17.02
CA ILE A 38 -6.68 9.71 16.61
C ILE A 38 -6.74 10.65 17.81
N GLU A 39 -7.81 10.59 18.61
CA GLU A 39 -7.95 11.45 19.77
C GLU A 39 -6.82 11.21 20.79
N PHE A 40 -6.44 9.95 21.00
CA PHE A 40 -5.32 9.58 21.86
C PHE A 40 -3.98 10.18 21.38
N PHE A 41 -3.60 9.95 20.13
CA PHE A 41 -2.27 10.35 19.64
C PHE A 41 -2.19 11.81 19.19
N CYS A 42 -3.28 12.39 18.70
CA CYS A 42 -3.32 13.77 18.21
C CYS A 42 -3.85 14.75 19.26
N GLY A 43 -4.38 14.27 20.39
CA GLY A 43 -4.95 15.11 21.46
C GLY A 43 -6.22 15.87 21.05
N GLN A 44 -6.81 15.54 19.90
CA GLN A 44 -7.99 16.20 19.34
C GLN A 44 -8.94 15.16 18.74
N SER A 45 -10.21 15.20 19.13
CA SER A 45 -11.26 14.42 18.48
C SER A 45 -11.48 14.94 17.05
N PRO A 46 -11.54 14.07 16.03
CA PRO A 46 -12.03 14.42 14.70
C PRO A 46 -13.40 15.11 14.76
N SER A 47 -13.58 16.11 13.90
CA SER A 47 -14.86 16.78 13.60
C SER A 47 -15.79 15.88 12.80
N LEU A 48 -17.09 16.23 12.73
CA LEU A 48 -18.08 15.47 11.95
C LEU A 48 -17.73 15.47 10.45
N GLU A 49 -17.26 16.61 9.94
CA GLU A 49 -16.80 16.75 8.56
C GLU A 49 -15.65 15.78 8.26
N GLU A 50 -14.67 15.67 9.16
CA GLU A 50 -13.56 14.73 9.00
C GLU A 50 -14.02 13.27 9.08
N LEU A 51 -14.98 12.96 9.95
CA LEU A 51 -15.56 11.61 10.04
C LEU A 51 -16.32 11.22 8.76
N LEU A 52 -16.98 12.18 8.11
CA LEU A 52 -17.61 11.99 6.80
C LEU A 52 -16.56 11.76 5.70
N GLU A 53 -15.48 12.53 5.70
CA GLU A 53 -14.36 12.30 4.77
C GLU A 53 -13.73 10.91 4.98
N PHE A 54 -13.55 10.48 6.24
CA PHE A 54 -13.04 9.15 6.57
C PHE A 54 -13.94 8.04 6.01
N LYS A 55 -15.26 8.20 6.14
CA LYS A 55 -16.25 7.31 5.53
C LYS A 55 -16.08 7.25 4.03
N ASP A 56 -15.98 8.38 3.36
CA ASP A 56 -15.86 8.43 1.90
C ASP A 56 -14.55 7.79 1.42
N VAL A 57 -13.44 7.98 2.14
CA VAL A 57 -12.17 7.27 1.87
C VAL A 57 -12.38 5.75 1.94
N VAL A 58 -12.98 5.24 3.02
CA VAL A 58 -13.23 3.79 3.18
C VAL A 58 -14.17 3.29 2.08
N LEU A 59 -15.26 4.00 1.79
CA LEU A 59 -16.24 3.61 0.75
C LEU A 59 -15.63 3.61 -0.66
N LYS A 60 -14.77 4.59 -0.98
CA LYS A 60 -14.04 4.63 -2.25
C LYS A 60 -13.15 3.38 -2.43
N TRP A 61 -12.51 2.92 -1.37
CA TRP A 61 -11.75 1.66 -1.40
C TRP A 61 -12.63 0.44 -1.65
N LEU A 62 -13.83 0.43 -1.08
CA LEU A 62 -14.80 -0.63 -1.34
C LEU A 62 -15.32 -0.59 -2.79
N SER A 63 -15.47 0.60 -3.40
CA SER A 63 -16.00 0.75 -4.76
C SER A 63 -15.00 0.41 -5.87
N LEU A 64 -13.69 0.48 -5.63
CA LEU A 64 -12.63 0.16 -6.61
C LEU A 64 -12.60 -1.32 -7.09
N ARG A 65 -13.55 -2.16 -6.63
CA ARG A 65 -13.70 -3.57 -7.00
C ARG A 65 -15.00 -3.93 -7.74
N ASP A 66 -15.57 -3.00 -8.49
CA ASP A 66 -16.76 -3.24 -9.34
C ASP A 66 -17.97 -3.74 -8.50
N TRP A 67 -18.19 -3.03 -7.39
CA TRP A 67 -19.28 -3.30 -6.47
C TRP A 67 -20.59 -2.75 -7.07
N LYS A 68 -21.37 -3.62 -7.71
CA LYS A 68 -22.78 -3.33 -7.96
C LYS A 68 -23.50 -3.30 -6.61
N GLU A 69 -24.25 -2.22 -6.39
CA GLU A 69 -25.14 -1.89 -5.26
C GLU A 69 -26.10 -3.04 -4.85
N LYS A 70 -25.57 -4.17 -4.41
CA LYS A 70 -26.34 -5.19 -3.72
C LYS A 70 -26.11 -4.96 -2.24
N GLU A 71 -27.22 -4.59 -1.61
CA GLU A 71 -27.47 -4.36 -0.19
C GLU A 71 -26.38 -4.85 0.77
N TYR A 72 -26.08 -4.00 1.75
CA TYR A 72 -25.09 -4.08 2.84
C TYR A 72 -25.11 -5.35 3.73
N THR A 73 -25.65 -6.48 3.28
CA THR A 73 -26.10 -7.56 4.17
C THR A 73 -25.26 -8.82 4.22
N TYR A 74 -24.20 -9.04 3.42
CA TYR A 74 -23.39 -10.28 3.56
C TYR A 74 -21.86 -10.16 3.42
N TYR A 75 -21.20 -10.46 4.54
CA TYR A 75 -19.79 -10.75 4.85
C TYR A 75 -19.22 -11.95 4.05
N LEU A 76 -17.92 -12.11 3.73
CA LEU A 76 -16.90 -12.66 4.66
C LEU A 76 -15.39 -12.62 4.23
N PRO A 77 -14.93 -12.29 3.00
CA PRO A 77 -13.49 -12.07 2.74
C PRO A 77 -12.99 -10.61 2.91
N TRP A 78 -13.82 -9.70 3.42
CA TRP A 78 -13.71 -8.26 3.19
C TRP A 78 -13.03 -7.44 4.29
N ILE A 79 -12.66 -8.06 5.42
CA ILE A 79 -12.04 -7.40 6.58
C ILE A 79 -10.79 -6.62 6.18
N TRP A 80 -9.97 -7.13 5.26
CA TRP A 80 -8.74 -6.50 4.78
C TRP A 80 -8.89 -5.08 4.26
N TRP A 81 -9.97 -4.80 3.52
CA TRP A 81 -10.16 -3.53 2.82
C TRP A 81 -10.64 -2.43 3.76
N PHE A 82 -11.41 -2.78 4.79
CA PHE A 82 -11.69 -1.89 5.91
C PHE A 82 -10.40 -1.46 6.61
N HIS A 83 -9.45 -2.39 6.78
CA HIS A 83 -8.18 -2.06 7.40
C HIS A 83 -7.45 -1.00 6.55
N TYR A 84 -7.31 -1.17 5.24
CA TYR A 84 -6.65 -0.16 4.38
C TYR A 84 -7.24 1.25 4.46
N GLY A 85 -8.57 1.39 4.50
CA GLY A 85 -9.19 2.70 4.71
C GLY A 85 -8.82 3.29 6.07
N LEU A 86 -8.83 2.49 7.14
CA LEU A 86 -8.35 2.90 8.48
C LEU A 86 -6.88 3.32 8.46
N LEU A 87 -6.05 2.61 7.71
CA LEU A 87 -4.64 2.90 7.56
C LEU A 87 -4.41 4.26 6.86
N GLN A 88 -5.20 4.59 5.85
CA GLN A 88 -5.13 5.90 5.20
C GLN A 88 -5.58 7.03 6.10
N ILE A 89 -6.63 6.80 6.88
CA ILE A 89 -7.09 7.75 7.89
C ILE A 89 -5.98 7.99 8.94
N ALA A 90 -5.31 6.94 9.42
CA ALA A 90 -4.18 7.09 10.33
C ALA A 90 -3.02 7.86 9.68
N ALA A 91 -2.66 7.53 8.43
CA ALA A 91 -1.61 8.24 7.68
C ALA A 91 -1.93 9.72 7.46
N SER A 92 -3.19 10.07 7.16
CA SER A 92 -3.58 11.47 6.92
C SER A 92 -3.47 12.32 8.19
N LYS A 93 -3.56 11.68 9.37
CA LYS A 93 -3.27 12.28 10.68
C LYS A 93 -1.81 12.24 11.09
N GLY A 94 -0.94 11.79 10.20
CA GLY A 94 0.48 11.67 10.47
C GLY A 94 0.83 10.62 11.52
N LEU A 95 -0.06 9.65 11.77
CA LEU A 95 0.20 8.53 12.65
C LEU A 95 0.95 7.45 11.90
N TYR A 96 1.85 6.76 12.59
CA TYR A 96 2.42 5.53 12.08
C TYR A 96 1.42 4.40 12.27
N TRP A 97 1.38 3.49 11.31
CA TRP A 97 0.47 2.36 11.37
C TRP A 97 1.07 1.13 10.73
N ARG A 98 0.64 -0.04 11.19
CA ARG A 98 1.03 -1.32 10.60
C ARG A 98 -0.09 -2.35 10.74
N PRO A 99 -0.52 -2.98 9.65
CA PRO A 99 -1.34 -4.18 9.75
C PRO A 99 -0.44 -5.33 10.20
N LEU A 100 -0.91 -6.08 11.20
CA LEU A 100 -0.29 -7.31 11.65
C LEU A 100 -1.30 -8.44 11.49
N MET A 101 -0.87 -9.45 10.77
CA MET A 101 -1.59 -10.69 10.62
C MET A 101 -1.15 -11.66 11.68
N THR A 102 -2.11 -12.21 12.40
CA THR A 102 -1.78 -13.09 13.52
C THR A 102 -1.50 -14.51 13.11
N GLY A 103 -2.01 -14.98 11.97
CA GLY A 103 -1.84 -16.37 11.53
C GLY A 103 -2.15 -17.36 12.67
N LYS A 104 -1.48 -18.53 12.69
CA LYS A 104 -1.50 -19.48 13.81
C LYS A 104 -0.43 -19.19 14.88
N ILE A 105 -0.03 -17.94 15.07
CA ILE A 105 1.02 -17.59 16.05
C ILE A 105 0.35 -17.23 17.39
N ASN A 106 1.00 -17.61 18.50
CA ASN A 106 0.55 -17.36 19.87
C ASN A 106 0.24 -15.86 20.12
N THR A 107 -1.01 -15.57 20.45
CA THR A 107 -1.57 -14.23 20.74
C THR A 107 -0.82 -13.51 21.85
N GLU A 108 -0.42 -14.27 22.88
CA GLU A 108 0.26 -13.81 24.09
C GLU A 108 1.57 -13.05 23.79
N ALA A 109 2.45 -13.68 23.01
CA ALA A 109 3.77 -13.14 22.68
C ALA A 109 3.72 -11.93 21.74
N LYS A 110 2.68 -11.84 20.90
CA LYS A 110 2.50 -10.71 19.97
C LYS A 110 2.00 -9.46 20.68
N PHE A 111 0.92 -9.57 21.43
CA PHE A 111 0.33 -8.39 22.06
C PHE A 111 1.22 -7.79 23.16
N SER A 112 1.94 -8.62 23.93
CA SER A 112 2.84 -8.12 24.98
C SER A 112 3.89 -7.16 24.41
N LYS A 113 4.53 -7.52 23.28
CA LYS A 113 5.52 -6.66 22.61
C LYS A 113 4.92 -5.38 22.02
N LEU A 114 3.67 -5.43 21.57
CA LEU A 114 3.02 -4.28 20.93
C LEU A 114 2.54 -3.24 21.94
N ILE A 115 2.08 -3.68 23.11
CA ILE A 115 1.65 -2.78 24.19
C ILE A 115 2.85 -2.17 24.89
N GLU A 116 3.94 -2.91 25.08
CA GLU A 116 5.20 -2.37 25.60
C GLU A 116 5.75 -1.22 24.73
N ALA A 117 5.40 -1.21 23.44
CA ALA A 117 5.82 -0.19 22.49
C ALA A 117 4.85 1.01 22.36
N TRP A 118 3.93 1.20 23.33
CA TRP A 118 3.01 2.35 23.43
C TRP A 118 2.04 2.53 22.24
N CYS A 119 1.65 1.43 21.60
CA CYS A 119 0.73 1.48 20.46
C CYS A 119 -0.74 1.31 20.87
N ALA A 120 -1.64 2.05 20.21
CA ALA A 120 -3.05 1.70 20.20
C ALA A 120 -3.27 0.54 19.22
N ILE A 121 -4.01 -0.47 19.64
CA ILE A 121 -4.23 -1.67 18.84
C ILE A 121 -5.71 -1.79 18.48
N ILE A 122 -6.04 -1.61 17.20
CA ILE A 122 -7.37 -1.93 16.68
C ILE A 122 -7.36 -3.40 16.28
N THR A 123 -8.34 -4.18 16.74
CA THR A 123 -8.44 -5.60 16.41
C THR A 123 -9.87 -5.98 16.07
N SER A 124 -10.00 -6.98 15.20
CA SER A 124 -11.29 -7.57 14.89
C SER A 124 -11.58 -8.76 15.82
N VAL A 125 -12.79 -8.79 16.36
CA VAL A 125 -13.33 -9.82 17.24
C VAL A 125 -14.71 -10.23 16.73
N SER A 126 -15.23 -11.36 17.17
CA SER A 126 -16.65 -11.65 17.06
C SER A 126 -17.45 -10.72 17.97
N LEU A 127 -18.60 -10.27 17.47
CA LEU A 127 -19.57 -9.53 18.27
C LEU A 127 -19.95 -10.37 19.51
N TRP A 128 -20.03 -9.70 20.67
CA TRP A 128 -20.26 -10.31 21.99
C TRP A 128 -19.14 -11.22 22.51
N PHE A 129 -17.98 -11.24 21.83
CA PHE A 129 -16.81 -12.02 22.24
C PHE A 129 -17.07 -13.54 22.37
N VAL A 130 -18.01 -14.09 21.60
CA VAL A 130 -18.32 -15.53 21.57
C VAL A 130 -17.72 -16.23 20.35
N ALA A 131 -17.52 -17.56 20.41
CA ALA A 131 -16.78 -18.31 19.40
C ALA A 131 -17.16 -18.00 17.94
N LYS A 132 -16.15 -18.03 17.04
CA LYS A 132 -16.18 -17.56 15.64
C LYS A 132 -17.32 -18.07 14.76
N GLU A 133 -17.89 -19.23 15.07
CA GLU A 133 -18.69 -20.00 14.12
C GLU A 133 -20.06 -19.39 13.75
N LYS A 134 -20.51 -18.30 14.41
CA LYS A 134 -21.87 -17.74 14.18
C LYS A 134 -22.03 -16.22 14.26
N ASN A 135 -20.97 -15.42 14.29
CA ASN A 135 -21.09 -14.00 14.68
C ASN A 135 -20.65 -12.99 13.63
N TRP A 136 -21.20 -11.78 13.81
CA TRP A 136 -20.84 -10.59 13.05
C TRP A 136 -19.45 -10.14 13.51
N TRP A 137 -18.61 -9.69 12.58
CA TRP A 137 -17.30 -9.16 12.97
C TRP A 137 -17.47 -7.75 13.53
N HIS A 138 -16.69 -7.48 14.56
CA HIS A 138 -16.70 -6.24 15.29
C HIS A 138 -15.26 -5.76 15.48
N LEU A 139 -15.05 -4.44 15.49
CA LEU A 139 -13.74 -3.84 15.72
C LEU A 139 -13.74 -3.21 17.10
N VAL A 140 -12.64 -3.42 17.81
CA VAL A 140 -12.42 -2.92 19.16
C VAL A 140 -11.00 -2.39 19.30
N VAL A 141 -10.75 -1.55 20.30
CA VAL A 141 -9.40 -1.04 20.60
C VAL A 141 -8.88 -1.69 21.88
N VAL A 142 -7.78 -2.42 21.81
CA VAL A 142 -7.10 -2.95 22.99
C VAL A 142 -6.33 -1.80 23.64
N LYS A 143 -6.74 -1.47 24.87
CA LYS A 143 -6.19 -0.39 25.69
C LYS A 143 -5.01 -0.87 26.52
N TRP A 144 -5.13 -2.08 27.07
CA TRP A 144 -4.14 -2.62 28.00
C TRP A 144 -4.25 -4.13 28.11
N ILE A 145 -3.16 -4.78 28.53
CA ILE A 145 -3.17 -6.18 28.98
C ILE A 145 -2.59 -6.20 30.38
N LYS A 146 -3.39 -6.65 31.34
CA LYS A 146 -3.01 -6.79 32.75
C LYS A 146 -3.23 -8.21 33.19
N ASN A 147 -2.18 -8.89 33.68
CA ASN A 147 -2.29 -10.27 34.17
C ASN A 147 -2.99 -11.20 33.16
N TRP A 148 -2.72 -11.00 31.87
CA TRP A 148 -3.37 -11.73 30.76
C TRP A 148 -4.87 -11.49 30.59
N ASN A 149 -5.41 -10.43 31.21
CA ASN A 149 -6.70 -9.88 30.86
C ASN A 149 -6.54 -8.69 29.92
N PHE A 150 -7.29 -8.69 28.83
CA PHE A 150 -7.37 -7.61 27.87
C PHE A 150 -8.40 -6.59 28.34
N ILE A 151 -7.98 -5.33 28.51
CA ILE A 151 -8.90 -4.20 28.67
C ILE A 151 -9.11 -3.57 27.31
N ILE A 152 -10.36 -3.51 26.88
CA ILE A 152 -10.75 -3.19 25.51
C ILE A 152 -11.78 -2.07 25.52
N ASN A 153 -11.57 -1.04 24.71
CA ASN A 153 -12.63 -0.11 24.36
C ASN A 153 -13.46 -0.72 23.22
N ASP A 154 -14.63 -1.23 23.59
CA ASP A 154 -15.63 -1.74 22.66
C ASP A 154 -16.62 -0.62 22.30
N PRO A 155 -16.67 -0.17 21.03
CA PRO A 155 -17.61 0.85 20.58
C PRO A 155 -19.10 0.54 20.86
N MET A 156 -19.48 -0.73 21.04
CA MET A 156 -20.85 -1.12 21.36
C MET A 156 -21.18 -1.07 22.84
N ASN A 157 -20.19 -0.87 23.69
CA ASN A 157 -20.39 -0.69 25.12
C ASN A 157 -20.24 0.79 25.49
N LEU A 158 -20.63 1.13 26.71
CA LEU A 158 -20.47 2.49 27.26
C LEU A 158 -19.13 2.66 27.97
N ASP A 159 -18.58 1.53 28.42
CA ASP A 159 -17.37 1.43 29.20
C ASP A 159 -16.42 0.42 28.54
N SER A 160 -15.15 0.46 28.96
CA SER A 160 -14.19 -0.58 28.59
C SER A 160 -14.63 -1.95 29.12
N VAL A 161 -14.39 -2.99 28.33
CA VAL A 161 -14.65 -4.38 28.69
C VAL A 161 -13.33 -5.05 29.08
N GLU A 162 -13.34 -5.81 30.15
CA GLU A 162 -12.22 -6.68 30.54
C GLU A 162 -12.53 -8.12 30.07
N LEU A 163 -11.59 -8.72 29.33
CA LEU A 163 -11.70 -10.10 28.84
C LEU A 163 -10.50 -10.91 29.29
N SER A 164 -10.73 -12.17 29.66
CA SER A 164 -9.64 -13.14 29.82
C SER A 164 -8.95 -13.37 28.47
N ILE A 165 -7.67 -13.78 28.50
CA ILE A 165 -6.97 -14.20 27.27
C ILE A 165 -7.73 -15.31 26.54
N GLU A 166 -8.33 -16.25 27.26
CA GLU A 166 -9.08 -17.36 26.66
C GLU A 166 -10.32 -16.87 25.91
N ASP A 167 -11.06 -15.92 26.46
CA ASP A 167 -12.26 -15.37 25.82
C ASP A 167 -11.91 -14.41 24.69
N PHE A 168 -10.81 -13.67 24.85
CA PHE A 168 -10.25 -12.89 23.75
C PHE A 168 -9.83 -13.80 22.60
N GLU A 169 -9.07 -14.87 22.82
CA GLU A 169 -8.62 -15.79 21.76
C GLU A 169 -9.77 -16.51 21.05
N LYS A 170 -10.82 -16.89 21.78
CA LYS A 170 -12.03 -17.51 21.20
C LYS A 170 -12.75 -16.56 20.24
N SER A 171 -12.70 -15.26 20.49
CA SER A 171 -13.40 -14.22 19.72
C SER A 171 -12.52 -13.52 18.69
N PHE A 172 -11.23 -13.40 18.95
CA PHE A 172 -10.23 -12.70 18.18
C PHE A 172 -10.12 -13.25 16.77
N SER A 173 -10.17 -12.38 15.77
CA SER A 173 -10.04 -12.76 14.36
C SER A 173 -8.57 -12.99 13.99
N TRP A 174 -8.13 -12.53 12.82
CA TRP A 174 -6.78 -12.70 12.30
C TRP A 174 -6.07 -11.38 12.04
N ALA A 175 -6.73 -10.23 12.26
CA ALA A 175 -6.24 -8.91 11.88
C ALA A 175 -6.06 -7.98 13.08
N ILE A 176 -4.88 -7.36 13.14
CA ILE A 176 -4.48 -6.33 14.10
C ILE A 176 -4.02 -5.11 13.30
N ILE A 177 -4.45 -3.91 13.70
CA ILE A 177 -3.86 -2.65 13.27
C ILE A 177 -3.17 -2.03 14.47
N VAL A 178 -1.87 -1.84 14.34
CA VAL A 178 -1.07 -1.09 15.30
C VAL A 178 -1.03 0.35 14.84
N ILE A 179 -1.35 1.29 15.72
CA ILE A 179 -1.25 2.74 15.49
C ILE A 179 -0.34 3.32 16.57
N SER A 180 0.61 4.15 16.18
CA SER A 180 1.53 4.86 17.08
C SER A 180 1.80 6.27 16.61
N ASP A 181 2.41 7.08 17.48
CA ASP A 181 3.06 8.30 17.05
C ASP A 181 4.28 8.00 16.17
N LYS A 182 4.74 8.99 15.40
CA LYS A 182 5.88 8.83 14.47
C LYS A 182 7.22 8.68 15.19
N ASP A 183 7.29 9.10 16.45
CA ASP A 183 8.54 9.25 17.21
C ASP A 183 8.84 8.04 18.11
N SER A 184 7.99 7.00 18.14
CA SER A 184 8.31 5.72 18.79
C SER A 184 9.52 5.05 18.09
N GLU A 185 10.73 5.39 18.53
CA GLU A 185 12.03 5.06 17.91
C GLU A 185 12.26 3.56 17.66
N GLU A 186 11.59 2.68 18.40
CA GLU A 186 11.74 1.22 18.25
C GLU A 186 11.09 0.70 16.95
N PHE A 187 10.03 1.35 16.45
CA PHE A 187 9.40 1.02 15.16
C PHE A 187 10.17 1.56 13.94
N ALA A 188 11.02 2.58 14.13
CA ALA A 188 11.85 3.16 13.08
C ALA A 188 13.06 2.29 12.69
N SER A 189 13.41 1.29 13.52
CA SER A 189 14.60 0.45 13.35
C SER A 189 14.47 -0.60 12.23
N ASN A 190 13.25 -0.95 11.81
CA ASN A 190 13.01 -1.60 10.52
C ASN A 190 12.90 -0.51 9.46
N ARG A 191 14.04 0.03 9.01
CA ARG A 191 14.12 1.06 7.97
C ARG A 191 13.40 0.58 6.71
N ALA A 192 12.13 0.96 6.66
CA ALA A 192 11.18 0.55 5.67
C ALA A 192 11.62 1.07 4.31
N ILE A 193 11.22 0.34 3.30
CA ILE A 193 11.29 0.81 1.94
C ILE A 193 10.37 2.03 1.85
N PHE A 194 10.94 3.22 1.80
CA PHE A 194 10.18 4.45 1.67
C PHE A 194 10.13 4.84 0.19
N MET A 195 8.94 5.18 -0.29
CA MET A 195 8.82 5.99 -1.50
C MET A 195 9.06 7.45 -1.12
N ASP A 196 10.17 8.02 -1.59
CA ASP A 196 10.39 9.46 -1.50
C ASP A 196 9.52 10.14 -2.56
N LYS A 197 8.66 11.05 -2.12
CA LYS A 197 7.94 11.97 -3.02
C LYS A 197 8.77 13.24 -3.16
N ILE A 198 9.25 13.48 -4.37
CA ILE A 198 9.98 14.69 -4.74
C ILE A 198 9.08 15.47 -5.71
N SER A 199 8.49 16.56 -5.23
CA SER A 199 7.67 17.46 -6.03
C SER A 199 8.30 18.85 -6.01
N PHE A 200 8.52 19.44 -7.19
CA PHE A 200 8.97 20.83 -7.27
C PHE A 200 7.78 21.81 -7.29
N TRP A 201 6.60 21.36 -7.76
CA TRP A 201 5.34 22.11 -7.76
C TRP A 201 4.12 21.17 -7.74
N ALA A 202 2.91 21.71 -7.56
CA ALA A 202 1.67 20.94 -7.68
C ALA A 202 1.42 20.56 -9.14
N SER A 203 1.75 19.32 -9.52
CA SER A 203 1.50 18.76 -10.85
C SER A 203 0.82 17.41 -10.75
N LYS A 204 -0.05 17.17 -11.73
CA LYS A 204 -0.76 15.90 -11.95
C LYS A 204 0.03 14.94 -12.85
N ASN A 205 1.26 15.27 -13.23
CA ASN A 205 2.11 14.34 -13.96
C ASN A 205 3.10 13.71 -12.99
N THR A 206 3.07 12.38 -12.92
CA THR A 206 3.81 11.61 -11.91
C THR A 206 4.76 10.62 -12.55
N TYR A 207 6.04 10.78 -12.25
CA TYR A 207 7.06 9.78 -12.52
C TYR A 207 7.12 8.75 -11.41
N VAL A 208 7.27 7.49 -11.79
CA VAL A 208 7.51 6.38 -10.85
C VAL A 208 8.86 5.76 -11.18
N HIS A 209 9.69 5.55 -10.17
CA HIS A 209 11.00 4.91 -10.29
C HIS A 209 11.17 3.87 -9.17
N LEU A 210 11.32 2.60 -9.55
CA LEU A 210 11.28 1.48 -8.61
C LEU A 210 12.65 0.84 -8.34
N HIS A 211 13.59 0.91 -9.30
CA HIS A 211 14.87 0.21 -9.20
C HIS A 211 16.01 1.13 -8.75
N GLY A 212 16.62 0.86 -7.61
CA GLY A 212 17.65 1.75 -7.07
C GLY A 212 18.96 1.73 -7.85
N ASN A 213 19.21 0.72 -8.68
CA ASN A 213 20.40 0.63 -9.52
C ASN A 213 20.28 1.40 -10.84
N GLU A 214 19.11 1.97 -11.17
CA GLU A 214 18.85 2.72 -12.40
C GLU A 214 19.19 4.21 -12.24
N HIS A 215 20.42 4.49 -11.81
CA HIS A 215 20.88 5.84 -11.45
C HIS A 215 20.75 6.87 -12.57
N LEU A 216 20.99 6.46 -13.83
CA LEU A 216 20.82 7.36 -14.97
C LEU A 216 19.35 7.78 -15.09
N ALA A 217 18.43 6.80 -15.08
CA ALA A 217 16.98 7.06 -15.14
C ALA A 217 16.55 8.00 -14.01
N GLU A 218 16.98 7.73 -12.78
CA GLU A 218 16.69 8.60 -11.63
C GLU A 218 17.24 10.03 -11.83
N SER A 219 18.51 10.17 -12.23
CA SER A 219 19.17 11.47 -12.38
C SER A 219 18.60 12.33 -13.50
N GLU A 220 18.27 11.73 -14.65
CA GLU A 220 17.68 12.44 -15.78
C GLU A 220 16.21 12.78 -15.48
N THR A 221 15.47 11.86 -14.85
CA THR A 221 14.12 12.17 -14.39
C THR A 221 14.11 13.32 -13.39
N LEU A 222 15.03 13.31 -12.41
CA LEU A 222 15.18 14.42 -11.45
C LEU A 222 15.48 15.75 -12.14
N SER A 223 16.35 15.75 -13.15
CA SER A 223 16.67 16.95 -13.92
C SER A 223 15.44 17.45 -14.69
N PHE A 224 14.76 16.53 -15.38
CA PHE A 224 13.56 16.81 -16.15
C PHE A 224 12.40 17.36 -15.28
N ILE A 225 12.12 16.76 -14.11
CA ILE A 225 11.02 17.23 -13.27
C ILE A 225 11.28 18.58 -12.62
N ARG A 226 12.55 18.95 -12.40
CA ARG A 226 12.92 20.29 -11.90
C ARG A 226 12.57 21.36 -12.90
N GLU A 227 12.80 21.09 -14.18
CA GLU A 227 12.54 22.03 -15.27
C GLU A 227 11.05 22.10 -15.64
N ASN A 228 10.34 20.98 -15.52
CA ASN A 228 8.96 20.84 -16.01
C ASN A 228 7.90 20.86 -14.92
N ALA A 229 8.29 21.00 -13.65
CA ALA A 229 7.40 21.12 -12.50
C ALA A 229 6.57 19.87 -12.16
N TRP A 230 7.11 18.67 -12.39
CA TRP A 230 6.39 17.41 -12.16
C TRP A 230 6.72 16.75 -10.81
N THR A 231 6.03 15.65 -10.50
CA THR A 231 6.27 14.84 -9.30
C THR A 231 7.06 13.58 -9.64
N LEU A 232 8.05 13.22 -8.82
CA LEU A 232 8.72 11.93 -8.84
C LEU A 232 8.41 11.16 -7.55
N LEU A 233 8.02 9.90 -7.73
CA LEU A 233 7.91 8.89 -6.69
C LEU A 233 9.06 7.89 -6.90
N SER A 234 10.10 7.95 -6.05
CA SER A 234 11.29 7.08 -6.15
C SER A 234 11.38 6.15 -4.95
N PHE A 235 11.71 4.88 -5.19
CA PHE A 235 12.08 3.94 -4.14
C PHE A 235 13.44 4.30 -3.55
N LYS A 236 13.46 4.71 -2.28
CA LYS A 236 14.71 4.89 -1.55
C LYS A 236 15.23 3.53 -1.10
N GLN A 237 16.08 2.91 -1.92
CA GLN A 237 16.72 1.64 -1.60
C GLN A 237 18.26 1.70 -1.71
N ASN A 238 18.93 0.60 -1.36
CA ASN A 238 20.38 0.43 -1.27
C ASN A 238 21.12 0.42 -2.62
N LYS A 239 20.62 1.17 -3.62
CA LYS A 239 21.18 1.24 -4.99
C LYS A 239 21.20 -0.10 -5.74
N GLU A 240 20.35 -1.04 -5.33
CA GLU A 240 20.24 -2.35 -5.96
C GLU A 240 18.98 -2.46 -6.80
N ARG A 241 18.93 -3.46 -7.69
CA ARG A 241 17.72 -3.82 -8.45
C ARG A 241 16.66 -4.42 -7.53
N PHE A 242 17.07 -5.41 -6.75
CA PHE A 242 16.20 -6.15 -5.86
C PHE A 242 16.16 -5.47 -4.52
N ILE A 243 14.96 -5.32 -4.00
CA ILE A 243 14.78 -4.86 -2.64
C ILE A 243 15.06 -6.03 -1.70
N ARG A 244 15.86 -5.75 -0.67
CA ARG A 244 16.20 -6.70 0.39
C ARG A 244 15.46 -6.38 1.66
N PHE A 245 14.86 -7.39 2.28
CA PHE A 245 14.26 -7.26 3.59
C PHE A 245 14.69 -8.40 4.50
N GLU A 246 14.94 -8.06 5.76
CA GLU A 246 15.20 -9.04 6.80
C GLU A 246 13.86 -9.48 7.40
N ILE A 247 13.69 -10.80 7.53
CA ILE A 247 12.64 -11.40 8.33
C ILE A 247 13.27 -12.29 9.39
N GLU A 248 12.63 -12.36 10.54
CA GLU A 248 13.00 -13.28 11.61
C GLU A 248 12.13 -14.54 11.47
N ASP A 249 12.76 -15.71 11.45
CA ASP A 249 12.05 -16.99 11.45
C ASP A 249 11.52 -17.38 12.84
N ALA A 250 10.83 -18.52 12.95
CA ALA A 250 10.28 -19.00 14.22
C ALA A 250 11.37 -19.30 15.28
N HIS A 251 12.62 -19.47 14.87
CA HIS A 251 13.80 -19.74 15.71
C HIS A 251 14.64 -18.49 15.99
N LYS A 252 14.14 -17.31 15.61
CA LYS A 252 14.83 -16.01 15.72
C LYS A 252 16.06 -15.87 14.81
N ASN A 253 16.18 -16.69 13.77
CA ASN A 253 17.21 -16.50 12.77
C ASN A 253 16.79 -15.42 11.78
N LYS A 254 17.75 -14.56 11.42
CA LYS A 254 17.57 -13.54 10.41
C LYS A 254 17.73 -14.15 9.02
N VAL A 255 16.70 -13.99 8.19
CA VAL A 255 16.70 -14.44 6.80
C VAL A 255 16.50 -13.24 5.88
N PHE A 256 17.29 -13.18 4.81
CA PHE A 256 17.24 -12.10 3.85
C PHE A 256 16.46 -12.51 2.61
N LEU A 257 15.49 -11.68 2.28
CA LEU A 257 14.61 -11.93 1.17
C LEU A 257 14.81 -10.90 0.09
N ARG A 258 14.69 -11.37 -1.15
CA ARG A 258 14.92 -10.55 -2.35
C ARG A 258 13.68 -10.59 -3.23
N ILE A 259 13.22 -9.41 -3.62
CA ILE A 259 12.20 -9.29 -4.64
C ILE A 259 12.51 -8.18 -5.63
N ASP A 260 12.09 -8.37 -6.87
CA ASP A 260 12.07 -7.33 -7.87
C ASP A 260 10.82 -6.46 -7.62
N PRO A 261 10.95 -5.17 -7.29
CA PRO A 261 9.81 -4.32 -6.98
C PRO A 261 8.82 -4.20 -8.14
N ASN A 262 9.23 -4.51 -9.36
CA ASN A 262 8.32 -4.54 -10.48
C ASN A 262 7.36 -5.75 -10.45
N ARG A 263 7.67 -6.82 -9.72
CA ARG A 263 6.89 -8.07 -9.73
C ARG A 263 5.90 -8.19 -8.58
N ILE A 264 5.58 -7.08 -7.90
CA ILE A 264 4.72 -7.10 -6.71
C ILE A 264 3.27 -6.70 -6.99
N PHE A 265 2.95 -6.23 -8.20
CA PHE A 265 1.65 -5.62 -8.53
C PHE A 265 0.51 -6.61 -8.79
N ASP A 266 0.82 -7.91 -8.81
CA ASP A 266 -0.13 -9.01 -8.93
C ASP A 266 0.10 -10.04 -7.81
N ASP A 267 -0.99 -10.57 -7.23
CA ASP A 267 -0.92 -11.49 -6.09
C ASP A 267 -0.29 -12.85 -6.48
N ALA A 268 -0.68 -13.40 -7.63
CA ALA A 268 -0.21 -14.71 -8.08
C ALA A 268 1.28 -14.68 -8.43
N ASN A 269 1.75 -13.61 -9.07
CA ASN A 269 3.16 -13.47 -9.42
C ASN A 269 4.04 -13.01 -8.27
N LEU A 270 3.49 -12.28 -7.30
CA LEU A 270 4.19 -12.00 -6.06
C LEU A 270 4.55 -13.31 -5.36
N GLU A 271 3.58 -14.20 -5.19
CA GLU A 271 3.81 -15.53 -4.61
C GLU A 271 4.84 -16.33 -5.42
N LYS A 272 4.65 -16.42 -6.74
CA LYS A 272 5.57 -17.11 -7.65
C LYS A 272 6.99 -16.57 -7.54
N THR A 273 7.17 -15.25 -7.58
CA THR A 273 8.48 -14.60 -7.49
C THR A 273 9.14 -14.83 -6.13
N ILE A 274 8.36 -14.79 -5.03
CA ILE A 274 8.88 -15.11 -3.70
C ILE A 274 9.36 -16.56 -3.67
N LYS A 275 8.54 -17.50 -4.16
CA LYS A 275 8.88 -18.94 -4.20
C LYS A 275 10.10 -19.23 -5.07
N GLU A 276 10.20 -18.62 -6.24
CA GLU A 276 11.33 -18.82 -7.17
C GLU A 276 12.63 -18.21 -6.64
N ARG A 277 12.58 -17.01 -6.06
CA ARG A 277 13.77 -16.29 -5.60
C ARG A 277 14.22 -16.67 -4.20
N ASN A 278 13.31 -17.27 -3.42
CA ASN A 278 13.53 -17.62 -2.01
C ASN A 278 13.06 -19.06 -1.76
N SER A 279 13.36 -19.98 -2.68
CA SER A 279 12.96 -21.40 -2.62
C SER A 279 13.51 -22.18 -1.43
N HIS A 280 14.46 -21.61 -0.71
CA HIS A 280 15.06 -22.18 0.51
C HIS A 280 14.26 -21.87 1.78
N LEU A 281 13.24 -21.01 1.70
CA LEU A 281 12.42 -20.66 2.86
C LEU A 281 11.35 -21.70 3.14
N GLU A 282 10.95 -21.75 4.41
CA GLU A 282 9.72 -22.43 4.81
C GLU A 282 8.46 -21.68 4.31
N GLU A 283 7.38 -22.42 4.05
CA GLU A 283 6.10 -21.86 3.58
C GLU A 283 5.54 -20.77 4.50
N SER A 284 5.76 -20.92 5.82
CA SER A 284 5.36 -19.92 6.83
C SER A 284 6.04 -18.57 6.61
N LEU A 285 7.31 -18.57 6.21
CA LEU A 285 8.06 -17.37 5.89
C LEU A 285 7.66 -16.79 4.54
N ILE A 286 7.33 -17.64 3.55
CA ILE A 286 6.77 -17.20 2.27
C ILE A 286 5.49 -16.41 2.48
N ILE A 287 4.56 -16.92 3.31
CA ILE A 287 3.31 -16.22 3.64
C ILE A 287 3.59 -14.88 4.32
N LEU A 288 4.44 -14.85 5.35
CA LEU A 288 4.82 -13.61 6.04
C LEU A 288 5.46 -12.59 5.08
N SER A 289 6.20 -13.08 4.09
CA SER A 289 6.84 -12.25 3.06
C SER A 289 5.82 -11.65 2.11
N MET A 290 4.85 -12.43 1.66
CA MET A 290 3.76 -11.94 0.83
C MET A 290 3.05 -10.78 1.52
N GLU A 291 2.73 -10.89 2.81
CA GLU A 291 2.09 -9.82 3.57
C GLU A 291 2.90 -8.51 3.57
N LYS A 292 4.22 -8.59 3.79
CA LYS A 292 5.10 -7.41 3.71
C LYS A 292 5.08 -6.78 2.32
N TRP A 293 5.10 -7.59 1.27
CA TRP A 293 5.10 -7.11 -0.12
C TRP A 293 3.76 -6.53 -0.56
N LEU A 294 2.65 -7.12 -0.13
CA LEU A 294 1.32 -6.56 -0.34
C LEU A 294 1.22 -5.16 0.29
N HIS A 295 1.77 -4.99 1.50
CA HIS A 295 1.83 -3.68 2.15
C HIS A 295 2.67 -2.67 1.35
N ILE A 296 3.85 -3.08 0.87
CA ILE A 296 4.71 -2.22 0.03
C ILE A 296 3.97 -1.85 -1.26
N ARG A 297 3.45 -2.82 -2.03
CA ARG A 297 2.66 -2.58 -3.24
C ARG A 297 1.59 -1.53 -2.97
N ASN A 298 0.77 -1.76 -1.95
CA ASN A 298 -0.38 -0.90 -1.69
C ASN A 298 0.05 0.51 -1.26
N HIS A 299 1.19 0.64 -0.56
CA HIS A 299 1.79 1.94 -0.29
C HIS A 299 2.23 2.66 -1.58
N ILE A 300 2.83 1.96 -2.55
CA ILE A 300 3.18 2.53 -3.86
C ILE A 300 1.91 3.05 -4.55
N LEU A 301 0.90 2.18 -4.66
CA LEU A 301 -0.34 2.49 -5.35
C LEU A 301 -1.05 3.68 -4.70
N LEU A 302 -1.09 3.72 -3.37
CA LEU A 302 -1.60 4.86 -2.62
C LEU A 302 -0.86 6.15 -2.95
N LYS A 303 0.48 6.13 -2.91
CA LYS A 303 1.28 7.32 -3.22
C LYS A 303 1.08 7.80 -4.66
N ILE A 304 0.93 6.88 -5.61
CA ILE A 304 0.55 7.22 -6.99
C ILE A 304 -0.83 7.88 -6.99
N GLU A 305 -1.82 7.31 -6.32
CA GLU A 305 -3.18 7.87 -6.27
C GLU A 305 -3.27 9.23 -5.56
N GLU A 306 -2.50 9.45 -4.50
CA GLU A 306 -2.40 10.74 -3.78
C GLU A 306 -1.91 11.87 -4.69
N THR A 307 -1.16 11.56 -5.75
CA THR A 307 -0.76 12.58 -6.75
C THR A 307 -1.90 12.95 -7.71
N ASN A 308 -3.01 12.21 -7.68
CA ASN A 308 -4.13 12.31 -8.60
C ASN A 308 -3.68 12.51 -10.07
N PRO A 309 -2.88 11.59 -10.61
CA PRO A 309 -2.15 11.87 -11.82
C PRO A 309 -3.04 11.75 -13.06
N ASP A 310 -2.91 12.73 -13.96
CA ASP A 310 -3.48 12.67 -15.31
C ASP A 310 -2.63 11.73 -16.19
N ILE A 311 -1.30 11.74 -15.97
CA ILE A 311 -0.33 10.87 -16.65
C ILE A 311 0.65 10.25 -15.64
N ILE A 312 0.95 8.96 -15.85
CA ILE A 312 2.00 8.25 -15.12
C ILE A 312 3.11 7.88 -16.10
N ILE A 313 4.34 8.24 -15.77
CA ILE A 313 5.52 7.81 -16.53
C ILE A 313 6.38 6.92 -15.66
N TRP A 314 6.58 5.70 -16.11
CA TRP A 314 7.47 4.75 -15.50
C TRP A 314 8.77 4.71 -16.29
N VAL A 315 9.89 4.86 -15.59
CA VAL A 315 11.20 4.98 -16.22
C VAL A 315 12.07 3.78 -15.89
N HIS A 316 12.72 3.27 -16.92
CA HIS A 316 13.64 2.15 -16.85
C HIS A 316 14.92 2.40 -17.60
N THR A 317 15.98 1.85 -17.04
CA THR A 317 17.15 1.51 -17.83
C THR A 317 17.36 0.01 -17.82
N ASN A 318 16.91 -0.67 -18.87
CA ASN A 318 17.10 -2.11 -19.02
C ASN A 318 18.03 -2.41 -20.20
N LYS A 319 19.14 -3.13 -19.93
CA LYS A 319 20.10 -3.49 -20.98
C LYS A 319 19.58 -4.58 -21.92
N LEU A 320 18.60 -5.36 -21.49
CA LEU A 320 18.21 -6.61 -22.16
C LEU A 320 16.95 -6.49 -23.01
N LEU A 321 16.20 -5.39 -22.91
CA LEU A 321 14.95 -5.23 -23.62
C LEU A 321 15.19 -4.48 -24.93
N ASP A 322 14.77 -5.08 -26.04
CA ASP A 322 14.97 -4.55 -27.39
C ASP A 322 13.60 -4.41 -28.07
N ILE A 323 13.34 -3.27 -28.74
CA ILE A 323 12.06 -3.04 -29.43
C ILE A 323 11.77 -4.09 -30.50
N ASN A 324 12.79 -4.75 -31.06
CA ASN A 324 12.60 -5.83 -32.02
C ASN A 324 11.89 -7.04 -31.41
N ASP A 325 11.99 -7.25 -30.09
CA ASP A 325 11.27 -8.33 -29.39
C ASP A 325 9.74 -8.16 -29.47
N PHE A 326 9.29 -6.95 -29.82
CA PHE A 326 7.87 -6.58 -29.91
C PHE A 326 7.32 -6.75 -31.33
N THR A 327 8.16 -6.67 -32.36
CA THR A 327 7.74 -6.81 -33.77
C THR A 327 7.07 -8.16 -34.06
N LYS A 328 7.40 -9.19 -33.27
CA LYS A 328 6.80 -10.53 -33.36
C LYS A 328 5.49 -10.65 -32.57
N LYS A 329 5.16 -9.67 -31.73
CA LYS A 329 4.11 -9.75 -30.71
C LYS A 329 2.97 -8.77 -30.97
N THR A 330 3.24 -7.64 -31.61
CA THR A 330 2.23 -6.64 -31.96
C THR A 330 2.56 -6.01 -33.32
N GLU A 331 1.53 -5.64 -34.08
CA GLU A 331 1.69 -4.90 -35.33
C GLU A 331 1.93 -3.39 -35.10
N PHE A 332 1.69 -2.91 -33.88
CA PHE A 332 1.83 -1.50 -33.53
C PHE A 332 3.20 -1.21 -32.92
N VAL A 333 4.22 -1.31 -33.77
CA VAL A 333 5.62 -0.99 -33.45
C VAL A 333 6.12 0.02 -34.47
N GLN A 334 6.65 1.14 -34.00
CA GLN A 334 7.41 2.09 -34.80
C GLN A 334 8.89 1.92 -34.48
N ILE A 335 9.72 1.75 -35.52
CA ILE A 335 11.17 1.65 -35.40
C ILE A 335 11.81 2.76 -36.24
N ASN A 336 12.62 3.59 -35.61
CA ASN A 336 13.58 4.48 -36.23
C ASN A 336 14.97 3.84 -36.14
N GLU A 337 15.48 3.39 -37.28
CA GLU A 337 16.80 2.74 -37.39
C GLU A 337 17.98 3.64 -36.97
N ASN A 338 17.76 4.96 -36.85
CA ASN A 338 18.77 5.90 -36.36
C ASN A 338 18.81 6.02 -34.83
N LEU A 339 17.89 5.36 -34.11
CA LEU A 339 17.87 5.32 -32.65
C LEU A 339 18.21 3.91 -32.15
N PRO A 340 18.87 3.79 -30.98
CA PRO A 340 19.12 2.49 -30.36
C PRO A 340 17.82 1.70 -30.16
N TYR A 341 17.82 0.41 -30.55
CA TYR A 341 16.63 -0.45 -30.40
C TYR A 341 16.21 -0.71 -28.96
N ASN A 342 17.13 -0.57 -28.01
CA ASN A 342 16.84 -0.64 -26.58
C ASN A 342 16.42 0.71 -25.97
N ALA A 343 16.18 1.72 -26.80
CA ALA A 343 15.69 3.02 -26.39
C ALA A 343 14.35 3.31 -27.07
N PHE A 344 13.26 3.18 -26.32
CA PHE A 344 11.91 3.28 -26.87
C PHE A 344 10.86 3.62 -25.79
N ILE A 345 9.69 4.05 -26.24
CA ILE A 345 8.53 4.31 -25.37
C ILE A 345 7.44 3.27 -25.58
N GLN A 346 6.92 2.71 -24.50
CA GLN A 346 5.68 1.94 -24.52
C GLN A 346 4.52 2.81 -24.05
N THR A 347 3.36 2.67 -24.68
CA THR A 347 2.11 3.29 -24.20
C THR A 347 0.93 2.36 -24.36
N VAL A 348 -0.04 2.48 -23.47
CA VAL A 348 -1.31 1.72 -23.49
C VAL A 348 -2.43 2.49 -24.20
N ASN A 349 -2.15 3.69 -24.71
CA ASN A 349 -3.10 4.53 -25.45
C ASN A 349 -2.70 4.62 -26.93
N LYS A 350 -3.67 4.37 -27.82
CA LYS A 350 -3.42 4.33 -29.26
C LYS A 350 -3.09 5.70 -29.85
N ASN A 351 -3.76 6.75 -29.38
CA ASN A 351 -3.51 8.13 -29.86
C ASN A 351 -2.10 8.58 -29.46
N ASP A 352 -1.70 8.29 -28.22
CA ASP A 352 -0.34 8.56 -27.76
C ASP A 352 0.70 7.83 -28.63
N PHE A 353 0.44 6.57 -29.01
CA PHE A 353 1.32 5.85 -29.93
C PHE A 353 1.39 6.51 -31.30
N ASP A 354 0.26 6.95 -31.87
CA ASP A 354 0.24 7.59 -33.18
C ASP A 354 1.00 8.92 -33.17
N ASP A 355 0.85 9.71 -32.11
CA ASP A 355 1.59 10.96 -31.94
C ASP A 355 3.09 10.69 -31.80
N LEU A 356 3.52 9.74 -30.96
CA LEU A 356 4.92 9.34 -30.82
C LEU A 356 5.50 8.80 -32.14
N SER A 357 4.74 7.96 -32.84
CA SER A 357 5.15 7.38 -34.12
C SER A 357 5.39 8.47 -35.16
N SER A 358 4.53 9.50 -35.21
CA SER A 358 4.68 10.65 -36.10
C SER A 358 5.94 11.49 -35.82
N MET A 359 6.45 11.45 -34.58
CA MET A 359 7.71 12.10 -34.20
C MET A 359 8.96 11.31 -34.63
N GLY A 360 8.77 10.11 -35.19
CA GLY A 360 9.86 9.28 -35.69
C GLY A 360 10.74 8.72 -34.58
N ILE A 361 10.19 8.41 -33.41
CA ILE A 361 10.91 7.70 -32.34
C ILE A 361 10.57 6.21 -32.32
N ASN A 362 11.39 5.42 -31.63
CA ASN A 362 11.05 4.03 -31.33
C ASN A 362 9.89 4.01 -30.32
N CYS A 363 8.74 3.43 -30.69
CA CYS A 363 7.63 3.29 -29.77
C CYS A 363 6.77 2.05 -30.04
N VAL A 364 6.07 1.59 -28.99
CA VAL A 364 5.21 0.42 -29.03
C VAL A 364 3.87 0.73 -28.39
N TYR A 365 2.79 0.37 -29.08
CA TYR A 365 1.47 0.32 -28.45
C TYR A 365 1.29 -1.03 -27.74
N TYR A 366 1.25 -0.96 -26.42
CA TYR A 366 1.13 -2.10 -25.51
C TYR A 366 -0.36 -2.43 -25.30
N LYS A 367 -0.88 -3.38 -26.09
CA LYS A 367 -2.26 -3.88 -25.98
C LYS A 367 -2.27 -5.41 -25.97
N ASP A 368 -3.01 -5.99 -25.02
CA ASP A 368 -3.29 -7.44 -24.95
C ASP A 368 -2.03 -8.34 -24.89
N TRP A 369 -0.93 -7.87 -24.30
CA TRP A 369 0.28 -8.67 -24.17
C TRP A 369 0.17 -9.66 -22.98
N GLU A 370 0.86 -10.78 -23.09
CA GLU A 370 1.23 -11.70 -22.02
C GLU A 370 1.73 -10.89 -20.82
N ASN A 371 0.80 -10.66 -19.90
CA ASN A 371 0.95 -9.91 -18.69
C ASN A 371 2.25 -10.35 -18.01
N ASP A 372 3.20 -9.43 -17.89
CA ASP A 372 4.46 -9.69 -17.18
C ASP A 372 4.34 -9.28 -15.70
N TRP A 373 3.13 -8.87 -15.32
CA TRP A 373 2.62 -8.53 -14.00
C TRP A 373 3.38 -7.38 -13.37
N SER A 374 3.83 -6.48 -14.25
CA SER A 374 4.53 -5.26 -13.92
C SER A 374 3.58 -4.14 -13.48
N LEU A 375 4.17 -3.01 -13.08
CA LEU A 375 3.39 -1.78 -12.93
C LEU A 375 2.65 -1.41 -14.23
N SER A 376 3.24 -1.67 -15.41
CA SER A 376 2.60 -1.43 -16.71
C SER A 376 1.29 -2.19 -16.87
N ASP A 377 1.28 -3.48 -16.54
CA ASP A 377 0.09 -4.31 -16.64
C ASP A 377 -1.01 -3.85 -15.69
N TYR A 378 -0.61 -3.51 -14.44
CA TYR A 378 -1.53 -2.95 -13.47
C TYR A 378 -2.16 -1.65 -13.99
N MET A 379 -1.35 -0.77 -14.59
CA MET A 379 -1.83 0.52 -15.12
C MET A 379 -2.69 0.36 -16.37
N GLN A 380 -2.35 -0.59 -17.24
CA GLN A 380 -3.17 -0.97 -18.40
C GLN A 380 -4.56 -1.42 -17.95
N ALA A 381 -4.65 -2.33 -16.97
CA ALA A 381 -5.92 -2.81 -16.44
C ALA A 381 -6.77 -1.68 -15.81
N LYS A 382 -6.13 -0.63 -15.30
CA LYS A 382 -6.77 0.54 -14.70
C LYS A 382 -7.04 1.69 -15.68
N TRP A 383 -6.77 1.51 -16.98
CA TRP A 383 -7.05 2.46 -18.06
C TRP A 383 -6.54 3.90 -17.80
N ARG A 384 -5.36 4.03 -17.19
CA ARG A 384 -4.72 5.36 -17.04
C ARG A 384 -3.79 5.64 -18.22
N ARG A 385 -3.66 6.91 -18.60
CA ARG A 385 -2.66 7.36 -19.57
C ARG A 385 -1.28 7.09 -18.98
N PHE A 386 -0.57 6.10 -19.52
CA PHE A 386 0.63 5.51 -18.94
C PHE A 386 1.70 5.32 -20.00
N PHE A 387 2.93 5.71 -19.66
CA PHE A 387 4.10 5.54 -20.51
C PHE A 387 5.17 4.75 -19.76
N THR A 388 5.82 3.81 -20.45
CA THR A 388 7.09 3.24 -20.02
C THR A 388 8.19 3.80 -20.90
N VAL A 389 9.24 4.35 -20.30
CA VAL A 389 10.45 4.79 -20.99
C VAL A 389 11.53 3.76 -20.76
N GLU A 390 11.97 3.09 -21.81
CA GLU A 390 13.08 2.15 -21.78
C GLU A 390 14.29 2.79 -22.47
N SER A 391 15.46 2.77 -21.85
CA SER A 391 16.71 3.19 -22.48
C SER A 391 17.91 2.44 -21.91
N TRP A 392 19.04 2.53 -22.60
CA TRP A 392 20.28 1.98 -22.09
C TRP A 392 20.92 2.88 -21.02
N TYR A 393 21.59 2.27 -20.04
CA TYR A 393 22.26 2.93 -18.90
C TYR A 393 23.30 4.01 -19.27
N HIS A 394 23.70 4.12 -20.52
CA HIS A 394 24.77 5.02 -20.96
C HIS A 394 24.33 6.07 -21.97
N ASP A 395 23.04 6.09 -22.37
CA ASP A 395 22.56 7.01 -23.40
C ASP A 395 21.66 8.10 -22.81
N LYS A 396 22.31 9.08 -22.18
CA LYS A 396 21.65 10.24 -21.56
C LYS A 396 20.88 11.08 -22.59
N GLU A 397 21.47 11.29 -23.76
CA GLU A 397 20.90 12.15 -24.80
C GLU A 397 19.63 11.53 -25.36
N VAL A 398 19.65 10.22 -25.65
CA VAL A 398 18.45 9.52 -26.12
C VAL A 398 17.40 9.44 -25.01
N PHE A 399 17.77 9.16 -23.75
CA PHE A 399 16.79 9.15 -22.67
C PHE A 399 16.09 10.52 -22.51
N SER A 400 16.86 11.61 -22.58
CA SER A 400 16.32 12.98 -22.53
C SER A 400 15.40 13.28 -23.72
N LEU A 401 15.78 12.82 -24.92
CA LEU A 401 14.95 12.92 -26.13
C LEU A 401 13.59 12.22 -25.93
N LEU A 402 13.58 11.01 -25.38
CA LEU A 402 12.34 10.28 -25.12
C LEU A 402 11.42 11.04 -24.14
N LEU A 403 11.97 11.59 -23.06
CA LEU A 403 11.18 12.40 -22.11
C LEU A 403 10.60 13.67 -22.77
N GLU A 404 11.39 14.37 -23.60
CA GLU A 404 10.91 15.54 -24.35
C GLU A 404 9.85 15.18 -25.39
N CYS A 405 9.88 13.99 -25.99
CA CYS A 405 8.81 13.51 -26.85
C CYS A 405 7.50 13.32 -26.08
N ILE A 406 7.55 12.70 -24.90
CA ILE A 406 6.35 12.53 -24.06
C ILE A 406 5.78 13.89 -23.64
N LYS A 407 6.64 14.85 -23.29
CA LYS A 407 6.22 16.21 -22.96
C LYS A 407 5.44 16.90 -24.08
N LYS A 408 5.80 16.66 -25.34
CA LYS A 408 5.15 17.31 -26.50
C LYS A 408 3.74 16.79 -26.79
N ILE A 409 3.43 15.57 -26.36
CA ILE A 409 2.11 14.95 -26.58
C ILE A 409 1.19 15.12 -25.37
N ILE A 410 1.73 15.53 -24.22
CA ILE A 410 0.96 15.89 -23.02
C ILE A 410 0.49 17.33 -23.15
#